data_AF-A0A2R6DXH6-F1
#
_entry.id   AF-A0A2R6DXH6-F1
#
_cell.length_a   1.000
_cell.length_b   1.000
_cell.length_c   1.000
_cell.angle_alpha   90.00
_cell.angle_beta   90.00
_cell.angle_gamma   90.00
#
_symmetry.space_group_name_H-M   'P 1'
#
loop_
_entity.id
_entity.type
_entity.pdbx_description
1 polymer ?
#
loop_
_entity_poly.entity_id
_entity_poly.type
_entity_poly.pdbx_seq_one_letter_code
_entity_poly.pdbx_strand_id
1 'polypeptide(L)' 'GLKTCIYTNSPDQQFVIDRLPSHPEVVVSGGFSGHGYKFASVVGEITADLASEGHTAHDIDLFSLDRL' A
#
# COMPACT_ATOMS: atom_id res chain seq x y z
N GLY A 1 21.02 -17.28 -13.61
CA GLY A 1 19.89 -18.15 -14.03
C GLY A 1 18.59 -17.38 -13.91
N LEU A 2 17.60 -17.66 -14.77
CA LEU A 2 16.25 -17.10 -14.62
C LEU A 2 15.60 -17.56 -13.32
N LYS A 3 14.81 -16.69 -12.69
CA LYS A 3 13.99 -16.99 -11.52
C LYS A 3 12.54 -16.61 -11.79
N THR A 4 11.61 -17.42 -11.28
CA THR A 4 10.18 -17.12 -11.28
C THR A 4 9.83 -16.31 -10.04
N CYS A 5 8.97 -15.31 -10.18
CA CYS A 5 8.46 -14.46 -9.11
C CYS A 5 6.92 -14.42 -9.15
N ILE A 6 6.29 -13.93 -8.09
CA ILE A 6 4.84 -13.81 -7.95
C ILE A 6 4.47 -12.34 -7.81
N TYR A 7 3.41 -11.91 -8.47
CA TYR A 7 2.79 -10.60 -8.26
C TYR A 7 1.48 -10.77 -7.50
N THR A 8 1.26 -9.88 -6.54
CA THR A 8 -0.05 -9.69 -5.89
C THR A 8 -0.71 -8.48 -6.53
N ASN A 9 -1.75 -8.74 -7.32
CA ASN A 9 -2.39 -7.70 -8.13
C ASN A 9 -3.65 -7.17 -7.43
N SER A 10 -3.81 -5.86 -7.42
CA SER A 10 -5.12 -5.23 -7.27
C SER A 10 -5.88 -5.27 -8.62
N PRO A 11 -7.22 -5.17 -8.63
CA PRO A 11 -8.02 -5.12 -9.85
C PRO A 11 -7.59 -4.02 -10.84
N ASP A 12 -7.21 -2.85 -10.34
CA ASP A 12 -6.83 -1.67 -11.12
C ASP A 12 -5.31 -1.49 -11.30
N GLN A 13 -4.52 -2.43 -10.79
CA GLN A 13 -3.06 -2.42 -10.79
C GLN A 13 -2.40 -1.24 -10.01
N GLN A 14 -3.18 -0.53 -9.19
CA GLN A 14 -2.69 0.50 -8.25
C GLN A 14 -2.45 -0.09 -6.86
N PHE A 15 -1.60 0.55 -6.06
CA PHE A 15 -1.32 0.11 -4.69
C PHE A 15 -2.55 0.28 -3.81
N VAL A 16 -2.65 -0.52 -2.75
CA VAL A 16 -3.61 -0.31 -1.68
C VAL A 16 -2.81 0.07 -0.45
N ILE A 17 -2.97 1.31 0.03
CA ILE A 17 -2.31 1.82 1.23
C ILE A 17 -3.36 2.61 2.00
N ASP A 18 -3.94 2.00 3.03
CA ASP A 18 -5.05 2.59 3.79
C ASP A 18 -5.18 1.93 5.17
N ARG A 19 -6.11 2.42 6.00
CA ARG A 19 -6.57 1.75 7.22
C ARG A 19 -7.80 0.91 6.92
N LEU A 20 -7.96 -0.22 7.60
CA LEU A 20 -9.18 -1.03 7.45
C LEU A 20 -10.39 -0.28 8.01
N PRO A 21 -11.48 -0.09 7.23
CA PRO A 21 -12.65 0.67 7.70
C PRO A 21 -13.29 0.10 8.97
N SER A 22 -13.24 -1.22 9.15
CA SER A 22 -13.78 -1.92 10.33
C SER A 22 -12.80 -2.00 11.51
N HIS A 23 -11.51 -1.76 11.27
CA HIS A 23 -10.42 -1.88 12.24
C HIS A 23 -9.40 -0.76 11.97
N PRO A 24 -9.71 0.50 12.32
CA PRO A 24 -8.88 1.65 11.97
C PRO A 24 -7.47 1.61 12.60
N GLU A 25 -7.24 0.75 13.60
CA GLU A 25 -5.93 0.44 14.16
C GLU A 25 -5.04 -0.44 13.25
N VAL A 26 -5.60 -1.01 12.19
CA VAL A 26 -4.88 -1.86 11.23
C VAL A 26 -4.62 -1.09 9.95
N VAL A 27 -3.34 -0.93 9.62
CA VAL A 27 -2.88 -0.39 8.33
C VAL A 27 -2.65 -1.54 7.35
N VAL A 28 -3.13 -1.38 6.12
CA VAL A 28 -2.93 -2.32 5.01
C VAL A 28 -2.08 -1.63 3.96
N SER A 29 -1.02 -2.31 3.53
CA SER A 29 -0.18 -1.89 2.40
C SER A 29 0.10 -3.11 1.50
N GLY A 30 -0.46 -3.11 0.29
CA GLY A 30 -0.41 -4.27 -0.60
C GLY A 30 -0.88 -3.99 -2.03
N GLY A 31 -1.16 -5.05 -2.80
CA GLY A 31 -1.64 -4.92 -4.18
C GLY A 31 -0.63 -4.26 -5.13
N PHE A 32 0.67 -4.47 -4.90
CA PHE A 32 1.74 -3.73 -5.59
C PHE A 32 1.95 -4.06 -7.07
N SER A 33 1.21 -5.02 -7.62
CA SER A 33 1.08 -5.27 -9.06
C SER A 33 2.40 -5.35 -9.84
N GLY A 34 3.43 -5.92 -9.21
CA GLY A 34 4.74 -6.14 -9.83
C GLY A 34 5.63 -4.91 -9.98
N HIS A 35 5.21 -3.73 -9.51
CA HIS A 35 5.99 -2.49 -9.63
C HIS A 35 6.27 -1.76 -8.32
N GLY A 36 5.89 -2.34 -7.17
CA GLY A 36 6.06 -1.72 -5.85
C GLY A 36 7.49 -1.62 -5.31
N TYR A 37 8.44 -2.45 -5.76
CA TYR A 37 9.77 -2.52 -5.12
C TYR A 37 10.52 -1.17 -5.16
N LYS A 38 10.41 -0.41 -6.25
CA LYS A 38 11.04 0.92 -6.38
C LYS A 38 10.47 1.96 -5.41
N PHE A 39 9.31 1.68 -4.82
CA PHE A 39 8.64 2.54 -3.85
C PHE A 39 8.74 2.02 -2.42
N ALA A 40 9.43 0.90 -2.18
CA ALA A 40 9.42 0.22 -0.88
C ALA A 40 9.81 1.15 0.28
N SER A 41 10.77 2.05 0.08
CA SER A 41 11.19 3.03 1.09
C SER A 41 10.08 4.00 1.48
N VAL A 42 9.47 4.68 0.50
CA VAL A 42 8.41 5.67 0.77
C VAL A 42 7.11 5.00 1.23
N VAL A 43 6.80 3.82 0.73
CA VAL A 43 5.66 3.02 1.22
C VAL A 43 5.86 2.62 2.68
N GLY A 44 7.09 2.27 3.07
CA GLY A 44 7.43 1.98 4.47
C GLY A 44 7.24 3.19 5.38
N GLU A 45 7.68 4.37 4.95
CA GLU A 45 7.47 5.65 5.65
C GLU A 45 5.98 5.94 5.83
N ILE A 46 5.21 5.94 4.74
CA ILE A 46 3.75 6.15 4.76
C ILE A 46 3.07 5.15 5.71
N THR A 47 3.44 3.87 5.63
CA THR A 47 2.84 2.82 6.48
C THR A 47 3.17 3.05 7.96
N ALA A 48 4.39 3.50 8.28
CA ALA A 48 4.80 3.80 9.64
C ALA A 48 4.07 5.02 10.21
N ASP A 49 3.92 6.09 9.42
CA ASP A 49 3.16 7.29 9.77
C ASP A 49 1.69 6.95 10.03
N LEU A 50 1.04 6.21 9.11
CA LEU A 50 -0.34 5.78 9.27
C LEU A 50 -0.55 4.92 10.53
N ALA A 51 0.43 4.06 10.86
CA ALA A 51 0.35 3.18 12.03
C ALA A 51 0.59 3.91 13.35
N SER A 52 1.42 4.96 13.35
CA SER A 52 1.87 5.64 14.59
C SER A 52 1.12 6.95 14.86
N GLU A 53 0.78 7.68 13.80
CA GLU A 53 0.19 9.03 13.84
C GLU A 53 -1.22 9.07 13.24
N GLY A 54 -1.57 8.09 12.41
CA GLY A 54 -2.90 7.99 11.79
C GLY A 54 -3.07 8.86 10.53
N HIS A 55 -2.03 9.55 10.09
CA HIS A 55 -1.95 10.32 8.84
C HIS A 55 -0.51 10.31 8.31
N THR A 56 -0.29 10.68 7.06
CA THR A 56 1.05 10.91 6.47
C THR A 56 1.04 12.24 5.71
N ALA A 57 2.22 12.80 5.42
CA ALA A 57 2.35 14.01 4.61
C ALA A 57 2.19 13.76 3.09
N HIS A 58 2.25 12.50 2.66
CA HIS A 58 2.07 12.13 1.26
C HIS A 58 0.60 12.09 0.86
N ASP A 59 0.27 12.60 -0.33
CA ASP A 59 -1.04 12.37 -0.95
C ASP A 59 -1.14 10.92 -1.41
N ILE A 60 -2.04 10.17 -0.78
CA ILE A 60 -2.27 8.74 -1.00
C ILE A 60 -3.70 8.43 -1.43
N ASP A 61 -4.49 9.44 -1.84
CA ASP A 61 -5.91 9.27 -2.17
C ASP A 61 -6.12 8.25 -3.30
N LEU A 62 -5.19 8.21 -4.27
CA LEU A 62 -5.18 7.22 -5.35
C LEU A 62 -5.07 5.78 -4.83
N PHE A 63 -4.55 5.57 -3.62
CA PHE A 63 -4.28 4.25 -3.04
C PHE A 63 -5.29 3.83 -1.97
N SER A 64 -6.37 4.60 -1.76
CA SER A 64 -7.42 4.28 -0.81
C SER A 64 -8.08 2.94 -1.12
N LEU A 65 -8.45 2.21 -0.05
CA LEU A 65 -9.16 0.93 -0.17
C LEU A 65 -10.56 1.10 -0.80
N ASP A 66 -11.23 2.23 -0.57
CA ASP A 66 -12.61 2.49 -0.99
C ASP A 66 -12.78 2.63 -2.52
N ARG A 67 -11.67 2.69 -3.27
CA ARG A 67 -11.72 2.71 -4.74
C ARG A 67 -11.94 1.33 -5.36
N LEU A 68 -11.78 0.25 -4.59
CA LEU A 68 -11.93 -1.15 -5.00
C LEU A 68 -13.37 -1.65 -4.84
#